data_AF-A0A932SJF0-F1
#
_entry.id   AF-A0A932SJF0-F1
#
_cell.length_a   1.000
_cell.length_b   1.000
_cell.length_c   1.000
_cell.angle_alpha   90.00
_cell.angle_beta   90.00
_cell.angle_gamma   90.00
#
_symmetry.space_group_name_H-M   'P 1'
#
loop_
_entity.id
_entity.type
_entity.pdbx_description
1 polymer ?
#
loop_
_entity_poly.entity_id
_entity_poly.type
_entity_poly.pdbx_seq_one_letter_code
_entity_poly.pdbx_strand_id
1 'polypeptide(L)'
;MERDLSAWQGNRIQKAALESLYAIEADVKRTKSPELLERWRKLQTSDHYYYMSTKYWNDGDVHKYFSPYDSPYEAYRRFSHALCDVRGRMNNRNPSKRLASV
;
A
#
# COMPACT_ATOMS: atom_id res chain seq x y z
N MET A 1 16.08 23.88 -1.39
CA MET A 1 14.98 22.98 -1.83
C MET A 1 15.53 21.57 -1.87
N GLU A 2 15.08 20.70 -0.99
CA GLU A 2 15.53 19.30 -0.95
C GLU A 2 14.76 18.50 -2.01
N ARG A 3 15.46 17.78 -2.89
CA ARG A 3 14.89 17.00 -4.02
C ARG A 3 15.23 15.53 -3.86
N ASP A 4 14.73 14.92 -2.79
CA ASP A 4 14.95 13.53 -2.48
C ASP A 4 13.64 12.72 -2.45
N LEU A 5 13.76 11.41 -2.25
CA LEU A 5 12.60 10.50 -2.21
C LEU A 5 11.98 10.40 -0.80
N SER A 6 12.39 11.25 0.14
CA SER A 6 11.97 11.16 1.55
C SER A 6 10.46 11.38 1.73
N ALA A 7 9.80 12.04 0.79
CA ALA A 7 8.34 12.21 0.81
C ALA A 7 7.55 10.90 0.62
N TRP A 8 8.15 9.86 0.02
CA TRP A 8 7.48 8.58 -0.28
C TRP A 8 8.11 7.36 0.38
N GLN A 9 9.37 7.44 0.85
CA GLN A 9 10.09 6.33 1.48
C GLN A 9 10.96 6.80 2.66
N GLY A 10 10.58 7.91 3.31
CA GLY A 10 11.31 8.54 4.40
C GLY A 10 11.15 7.86 5.76
N ASN A 11 10.09 7.06 5.97
CA ASN A 11 9.83 6.41 7.26
C ASN A 11 9.56 4.90 7.16
N ARG A 12 9.43 4.24 8.32
CA ARG A 12 9.26 2.78 8.42
C ARG A 12 7.94 2.28 7.85
N ILE A 13 6.84 3.01 8.01
CA ILE A 13 5.51 2.58 7.52
C ILE A 13 5.42 2.67 6.00
N GLN A 14 6.03 3.70 5.40
CA GLN A 14 6.16 3.84 3.95
C GLN A 14 6.97 2.68 3.36
N LYS A 15 8.14 2.38 3.94
CA LYS A 15 8.98 1.25 3.51
C LYS A 15 8.26 -0.08 3.64
N ALA A 16 7.63 -0.34 4.79
CA ALA A 16 6.86 -1.57 5.02
C ALA A 16 5.69 -1.73 4.04
N ALA A 17 5.01 -0.64 3.68
CA ALA A 17 3.94 -0.65 2.68
C ALA A 17 4.46 -1.02 1.28
N LEU A 18 5.57 -0.40 0.83
CA LEU A 18 6.22 -0.71 -0.45
C LEU A 18 6.71 -2.16 -0.49
N GLU A 19 7.45 -2.59 0.53
CA GLU A 19 7.95 -3.96 0.64
C GLU A 19 6.80 -4.98 0.57
N SER A 20 5.72 -4.74 1.31
CA SER A 20 4.55 -5.64 1.35
C SER A 20 3.83 -5.71 0.01
N LEU A 21 3.77 -4.60 -0.72
CA LEU A 21 3.14 -4.52 -2.04
C LEU A 21 3.97 -5.26 -3.10
N TYR A 22 5.28 -5.05 -3.13
CA TYR A 22 6.17 -5.68 -4.11
C TYR A 22 6.38 -7.18 -3.81
N ALA A 23 6.31 -7.59 -2.54
CA ALA A 23 6.36 -9.01 -2.16
C ALA A 23 5.30 -9.89 -2.84
N ILE A 24 4.17 -9.32 -3.28
CA ILE A 24 3.09 -10.07 -3.95
C ILE A 24 3.09 -9.94 -5.47
N GLU A 25 4.05 -9.23 -6.06
CA GLU A 25 4.08 -8.93 -7.50
C GLU A 25 4.05 -10.19 -8.37
N ALA A 26 4.91 -11.16 -8.08
CA ALA A 26 4.96 -12.41 -8.84
C ALA A 26 3.65 -13.20 -8.73
N ASP A 27 3.08 -13.25 -7.52
CA ASP A 27 1.84 -13.97 -7.25
C ASP A 27 0.65 -13.32 -7.96
N VAL A 28 0.52 -11.99 -7.91
CA VAL A 28 -0.59 -11.28 -8.57
C VAL A 28 -0.50 -11.39 -10.08
N LYS A 29 0.71 -11.27 -10.66
CA LYS A 29 0.95 -11.46 -12.11
C LYS A 29 0.59 -12.87 -12.57
N ARG A 30 0.91 -13.88 -11.77
CA ARG A 30 0.57 -15.29 -12.06
C ARG A 30 -0.94 -15.54 -12.12
N THR A 31 -1.76 -14.76 -11.42
CA THR A 31 -3.22 -14.91 -11.50
C THR A 31 -3.80 -14.59 -12.87
N LYS A 32 -3.09 -13.81 -13.72
CA LYS A 32 -3.55 -13.27 -15.01
C LYS A 32 -4.94 -12.60 -14.95
N SER A 33 -5.38 -12.19 -13.76
CA SER A 33 -6.67 -11.57 -13.55
C SER A 33 -6.60 -10.07 -13.85
N PRO A 34 -7.33 -9.54 -14.85
CA PRO A 34 -7.33 -8.12 -15.13
C PRO A 34 -7.75 -7.29 -13.89
N GLU A 35 -8.73 -7.77 -13.13
CA GLU A 35 -9.22 -7.10 -11.92
C GLU A 35 -8.16 -7.04 -10.81
N LEU A 36 -7.46 -8.14 -10.52
CA LEU A 36 -6.43 -8.15 -9.46
C LEU A 36 -5.21 -7.33 -9.85
N LEU A 37 -4.83 -7.39 -11.14
CA LEU A 37 -3.76 -6.57 -11.68
C LEU A 37 -4.09 -5.08 -11.58
N GLU A 38 -5.33 -4.69 -11.90
CA GLU A 38 -5.78 -3.30 -11.78
C GLU A 38 -5.75 -2.83 -10.32
N ARG A 39 -6.29 -3.62 -9.38
CA ARG A 39 -6.26 -3.31 -7.95
C ARG A 39 -4.83 -3.16 -7.43
N TRP A 40 -3.94 -4.09 -7.77
CA TRP A 40 -2.53 -4.02 -7.37
C TRP A 40 -1.79 -2.82 -8.00
N ARG A 41 -2.10 -2.45 -9.25
CA ARG A 41 -1.57 -1.24 -9.89
C ARG A 41 -2.05 0.04 -9.20
N LYS A 42 -3.33 0.10 -8.80
CA LYS A 42 -3.87 1.25 -8.06
C LYS A 42 -3.13 1.48 -6.73
N LEU A 43 -2.75 0.41 -6.03
CA LEU A 43 -1.94 0.51 -4.80
C LEU A 43 -0.51 1.05 -5.03
N GLN A 44 -0.02 1.14 -6.27
CA GLN A 44 1.28 1.77 -6.57
C GLN A 44 1.19 3.29 -6.68
N THR A 45 0.00 3.88 -6.58
CA THR A 45 -0.18 5.34 -6.67
C THR A 45 0.61 6.05 -5.57
N SER A 46 1.38 7.07 -5.95
CA SER A 46 2.29 7.81 -5.06
C SER A 46 1.59 8.41 -3.84
N ASP A 47 0.33 8.81 -4.01
CA ASP A 47 -0.46 9.49 -2.97
C ASP A 47 -0.59 8.64 -1.71
N HIS A 48 -0.70 7.31 -1.85
CA HIS A 48 -0.74 6.40 -0.70
C HIS A 48 0.47 6.57 0.19
N TYR A 49 1.67 6.61 -0.38
CA TYR A 49 2.92 6.75 0.37
C TYR A 49 3.13 8.18 0.85
N TYR A 50 2.69 9.17 0.07
CA TYR A 50 2.72 10.57 0.47
C TYR A 50 1.87 10.80 1.74
N TYR A 51 0.67 10.21 1.80
CA TYR A 51 -0.19 10.30 2.98
C TYR A 51 0.35 9.56 4.22
N MET A 52 1.28 8.63 4.04
CA MET A 52 2.01 7.98 5.13
C MET A 52 3.25 8.77 5.59
N SER A 53 3.57 9.90 4.96
CA SER A 53 4.73 10.71 5.32
C SER A 53 4.53 11.44 6.64
N THR A 54 5.56 11.42 7.49
CA THR A 54 5.60 12.18 8.75
C THR A 54 6.37 13.49 8.63
N LYS A 55 6.99 13.76 7.46
CA LYS A 55 7.96 14.86 7.27
C LYS A 55 7.35 16.24 7.47
N TYR A 56 6.14 16.47 6.96
CA TYR A 56 5.44 17.75 7.15
C TYR A 56 4.11 17.59 7.91
N TRP A 57 3.99 16.50 8.67
CA TRP A 57 2.88 16.29 9.60
C TRP A 57 2.82 17.36 10.69
N ASN A 58 3.98 17.82 11.17
CA ASN A 58 4.08 18.94 12.13
C ASN A 58 3.83 20.31 11.50
N ASP A 59 3.80 20.41 10.17
CA ASP A 59 3.67 21.70 9.48
C ASP A 59 2.21 22.16 9.38
N GLY A 60 1.27 21.41 9.99
CA GLY A 60 -0.09 21.82 10.39
C GLY A 60 -1.08 22.16 9.28
N ASP A 61 -0.66 22.96 8.31
CA ASP A 61 -1.47 23.72 7.36
C ASP A 61 -1.51 23.13 5.95
N VAL A 62 -0.60 22.25 5.56
CA VAL A 62 -0.60 21.69 4.20
C VAL A 62 -1.03 20.22 4.19
N HIS A 63 -0.59 19.44 5.18
CA HIS A 63 -0.90 18.00 5.23
C HIS A 63 -2.36 17.69 5.56
N LYS A 64 -3.03 18.54 6.35
CA LYS A 64 -4.46 18.40 6.62
C LYS A 64 -5.35 18.71 5.42
N TYR A 65 -4.88 19.56 4.49
CA TYR A 65 -5.68 19.93 3.31
C TYR A 65 -5.64 18.88 2.21
N PHE A 66 -4.52 18.16 2.07
CA PHE A 66 -4.33 17.21 0.96
C PHE A 66 -4.53 15.74 1.35
N SER A 67 -4.43 15.39 2.64
CA SER A 67 -4.65 14.01 3.08
C SER A 67 -6.10 13.80 3.53
N PRO A 68 -6.79 12.75 3.04
CA PRO A 68 -8.13 12.40 3.52
C PRO A 68 -8.11 11.65 4.87
N TYR A 69 -6.95 11.50 5.52
CA TYR A 69 -6.77 10.69 6.72
C TYR A 69 -6.35 11.53 7.93
N ASP A 70 -6.86 11.14 9.10
CA ASP A 70 -6.58 11.81 10.38
C ASP A 70 -5.13 11.66 10.85
N SER A 71 -4.39 10.69 10.31
CA SER A 71 -2.96 10.50 10.58
C SER A 71 -2.27 9.65 9.51
N PRO A 72 -0.92 9.73 9.40
CA PRO A 72 -0.13 8.82 8.57
C PRO A 72 -0.34 7.34 8.92
N TYR A 73 -0.62 7.05 10.20
CA TYR A 73 -0.93 5.70 10.66
C TYR A 73 -2.29 5.20 10.15
N GLU A 74 -3.31 6.05 10.11
CA GLU A 74 -4.60 5.69 9.49
C GLU A 74 -4.45 5.46 7.99
N ALA A 75 -3.66 6.29 7.28
CA ALA A 75 -3.34 6.07 5.87
C ALA A 75 -2.69 4.68 5.65
N TYR A 76 -1.70 4.34 6.47
CA TYR A 76 -1.05 3.03 6.44
C TYR A 76 -2.01 1.87 6.74
N ARG A 77 -2.90 2.02 7.74
CA ARG A 77 -3.90 1.00 8.08
C ARG A 77 -4.86 0.75 6.91
N ARG A 78 -5.36 1.81 6.28
CA ARG A 78 -6.26 1.70 5.12
C ARG A 78 -5.59 1.04 3.93
N PHE A 79 -4.34 1.41 3.65
CA PHE A 79 -3.52 0.74 2.64
C PHE A 79 -3.33 -0.75 2.95
N SER A 80 -2.99 -1.07 4.19
CA SER A 80 -2.77 -2.45 4.63
C SER A 80 -4.02 -3.32 4.51
N HIS A 81 -5.20 -2.77 4.82
CA HIS A 81 -6.47 -3.45 4.59
C HIS A 81 -6.73 -3.71 3.09
N ALA A 82 -6.49 -2.71 2.24
CA ALA A 82 -6.66 -2.86 0.79
C ALA A 82 -5.70 -3.91 0.20
N LEU A 83 -4.44 -3.92 0.65
CA LEU A 83 -3.47 -4.93 0.26
C LEU A 83 -3.85 -6.32 0.76
N CYS A 84 -4.41 -6.43 1.97
CA CYS A 84 -4.94 -7.68 2.51
C CYS A 84 -6.11 -8.22 1.68
N ASP A 85 -7.05 -7.36 1.24
CA ASP A 85 -8.14 -7.76 0.33
C ASP A 85 -7.60 -8.32 -0.99
N VAL A 86 -6.59 -7.67 -1.60
CA VAL A 86 -5.93 -8.20 -2.81
C VAL A 86 -5.35 -9.60 -2.56
N ARG A 87 -4.61 -9.78 -1.47
CA ARG A 87 -4.05 -11.09 -1.07
C ARG A 87 -5.15 -12.14 -0.83
N GLY A 88 -6.23 -11.78 -0.16
CA GLY A 88 -7.36 -12.66 0.10
C GLY A 88 -8.03 -13.14 -1.18
N ARG A 89 -8.28 -12.23 -2.13
CA ARG A 89 -8.85 -12.58 -3.44
C ARG A 89 -7.93 -13.46 -4.28
N MET A 90 -6.61 -13.25 -4.19
CA MET A 90 -5.63 -14.12 -4.84
C MET A 90 -5.70 -15.55 -4.30
N ASN A 91 -5.83 -15.72 -2.97
CA ASN A 91 -5.93 -17.03 -2.34
C ASN A 91 -7.26 -17.73 -2.65
N ASN A 92 -8.38 -17.00 -2.66
CA ASN A 92 -9.69 -17.59 -2.99
C ASN A 92 -9.75 -18.12 -4.43
N ARG A 93 -8.92 -17.59 -5.35
CA ARG A 93 -8.79 -18.09 -6.73
C ARG A 93 -7.82 -19.25 -6.88
N ASN A 94 -6.96 -19.52 -5.91
CA ASN A 94 -5.99 -20.63 -5.93
C ASN A 94 -6.42 -21.72 -4.94
N PRO A 95 -7.31 -22.65 -5.33
CA PRO A 95 -7.80 -23.71 -4.44
C PRO A 95 -6.66 -24.59 -3.90
N SER A 96 -5.53 -24.72 -4.60
CA SER A 96 -4.37 -25.50 -4.17
C SER A 96 -3.68 -24.98 -2.89
N LYS A 97 -3.86 -23.70 -2.52
CA LYS A 97 -3.33 -23.16 -1.24
C LYS A 97 -4.29 -23.34 -0.06
N ARG A 98 -5.56 -23.69 -0.31
CA ARG A 98 -6.61 -23.81 0.72
C ARG A 98 -6.48 -25.08 1.57
N LEU A 99 -5.72 -26.07 1.12
CA LEU A 99 -5.55 -27.38 1.76
C LEU A 99 -4.30 -27.49 2.65
N ALA A 100 -3.45 -26.47 2.70
CA ALA A 100 -2.19 -26.50 3.44
C ALA A 100 -2.27 -25.88 4.85
N SER A 101 -3.47 -25.61 5.36
CA SER A 101 -3.69 -24.90 6.64
C SER A 101 -4.67 -25.60 7.57
N VAL A 102 -4.66 -26.94 7.59
CA VAL A 102 -5.34 -27.76 8.62
C VAL A 102 -4.30 -28.57 9.37
#